data_AF-A0AAE4A0M2-F1
#
_entry.id   AF-A0AAE4A0M2-F1
#
_cell.length_a   1.000
_cell.length_b   1.000
_cell.length_c   1.000
_cell.angle_alpha   90.00
_cell.angle_beta   90.00
_cell.angle_gamma   90.00
#
_symmetry.space_group_name_H-M   'P 1'
#
loop_
_entity.id
_entity.type
_entity.pdbx_description
1 polymer ?
#
loop_
_entity_poly.entity_id
_entity_poly.type
_entity_poly.pdbx_seq_one_letter_code
_entity_poly.pdbx_strand_id
1 'polypeptide(L)'
;MARDAHHLMTLLGLSEDELCQALAVDPLTLLSGQLDHRPELPILLDLLAEAEERAGAPVLRRWLRASGPEGRPLDALLARDFGRFEDALGTLAARGFVLRGGGGAG
;
A
#
# COMPACT_ATOMS: atom_id res chain seq x y z
N MET A 1 -14.30 -12.68 4.97
CA MET A 1 -13.19 -11.77 4.65
C MET A 1 -12.96 -11.81 3.16
N ALA A 2 -12.95 -10.65 2.52
CA ALA A 2 -12.56 -10.46 1.13
C ALA A 2 -11.15 -11.03 0.87
N ARG A 3 -10.98 -11.83 -0.20
CA ARG A 3 -9.70 -12.47 -0.51
C ARG A 3 -8.64 -11.45 -0.91
N ASP A 4 -9.08 -10.43 -1.64
CA ASP A 4 -8.24 -9.37 -2.17
C ASP A 4 -7.79 -8.40 -1.07
N ALA A 5 -8.68 -8.10 -0.13
CA ALA A 5 -8.37 -7.33 1.06
C ALA A 5 -7.28 -7.97 1.93
N HIS A 6 -7.40 -9.28 2.20
CA HIS A 6 -6.39 -10.00 2.99
C HIS A 6 -5.03 -10.04 2.28
N HIS A 7 -5.04 -10.17 0.96
CA HIS A 7 -3.83 -10.12 0.16
C HIS A 7 -3.16 -8.74 0.26
N LEU A 8 -3.92 -7.64 0.14
CA LEU A 8 -3.40 -6.28 0.29
C LEU A 8 -2.77 -6.05 1.68
N MET A 9 -3.44 -6.50 2.75
CA MET A 9 -2.91 -6.42 4.11
C MET A 9 -1.59 -7.16 4.26
N THR A 10 -1.52 -8.37 3.69
CA THR A 10 -0.30 -9.18 3.72
C THR A 10 0.79 -8.50 2.91
N LEU A 11 0.51 -8.08 1.69
CA LEU A 11 1.49 -7.48 0.78
C LEU A 11 2.11 -6.21 1.36
N LEU A 12 1.25 -5.30 1.83
CA LEU A 12 1.65 -3.99 2.34
C LEU A 12 2.01 -3.98 3.83
N GLY A 13 1.65 -5.04 4.58
CA GLY A 13 1.84 -5.10 6.03
C GLY A 13 0.93 -4.11 6.78
N LEU A 14 -0.29 -3.93 6.28
CA LEU A 14 -1.34 -3.11 6.87
C LEU A 14 -2.10 -3.89 7.94
N SER A 15 -2.49 -3.19 9.00
CA SER A 15 -3.51 -3.64 9.93
C SER A 15 -4.91 -3.49 9.35
N GLU A 16 -5.88 -4.14 10.00
CA GLU A 16 -7.29 -4.08 9.57
C GLU A 16 -7.84 -2.66 9.65
N ASP A 17 -7.50 -1.91 10.72
CA ASP A 17 -7.86 -0.49 10.88
C ASP A 17 -7.26 0.38 9.77
N GLU A 18 -5.97 0.23 9.47
CA GLU A 18 -5.32 0.97 8.39
C GLU A 18 -5.97 0.67 7.04
N LEU A 19 -6.34 -0.58 6.77
CA LEU A 19 -7.05 -0.96 5.57
C LEU A 19 -8.46 -0.32 5.50
N CYS A 20 -9.23 -0.42 6.59
CA CYS A 20 -10.56 0.19 6.68
C CYS A 20 -10.49 1.69 6.42
N GLN A 21 -9.52 2.37 7.02
CA GLN A 21 -9.29 3.79 6.83
C GLN A 21 -8.89 4.11 5.37
N ALA A 22 -7.93 3.37 4.81
CA ALA A 22 -7.45 3.59 3.45
C ALA A 22 -8.52 3.36 2.37
N LEU A 23 -9.47 2.46 2.62
CA LEU A 23 -10.55 2.15 1.68
C LEU A 23 -11.86 2.90 2.00
N ALA A 24 -11.89 3.70 3.07
CA ALA A 24 -13.09 4.37 3.58
C ALA A 24 -14.26 3.42 3.85
N VAL A 25 -13.95 2.23 4.37
CA VAL A 25 -14.94 1.19 4.63
C VAL A 25 -15.00 0.90 6.11
N ASP A 26 -16.17 0.53 6.58
CA ASP A 26 -16.34 0.01 7.92
C ASP A 26 -15.89 -1.47 8.00
N PRO A 27 -15.57 -1.96 9.21
CA PRO A 27 -15.14 -3.35 9.41
C PRO A 27 -16.16 -4.39 8.95
N LEU A 28 -17.46 -4.08 9.01
CA LEU A 28 -18.51 -5.00 8.55
C LEU A 28 -18.46 -5.14 7.03
N THR A 29 -18.30 -4.03 6.31
CA THR A 29 -18.09 -4.01 4.86
C THR A 29 -16.84 -4.80 4.47
N LEU A 30 -15.73 -4.66 5.21
CA LEU A 30 -14.51 -5.45 5.00
C LEU A 30 -14.73 -6.96 5.20
N LEU A 31 -15.43 -7.34 6.27
CA LEU A 31 -15.71 -8.75 6.58
C LEU A 31 -16.69 -9.37 5.58
N SER A 32 -17.68 -8.61 5.12
CA SER A 32 -18.75 -9.01 4.21
C SER A 32 -18.25 -9.36 2.81
N GLY A 33 -17.05 -8.89 2.41
CA GLY A 33 -16.51 -9.11 1.08
C GLY A 33 -17.06 -8.18 0.00
N GLN A 34 -17.91 -7.21 0.35
CA GLN A 34 -18.46 -6.23 -0.60
C GLN A 34 -17.39 -5.34 -1.27
N LEU A 35 -16.19 -5.28 -0.69
CA LEU A 35 -15.04 -4.62 -1.29
C LEU A 35 -14.54 -5.30 -2.57
N ASP A 36 -14.66 -6.62 -2.70
CA ASP A 36 -14.18 -7.36 -3.88
C ASP A 36 -14.93 -6.95 -5.16
N HIS A 37 -16.07 -6.24 -5.04
CA HIS A 37 -16.84 -5.71 -6.17
C HIS A 37 -16.40 -4.31 -6.62
N ARG A 38 -15.50 -3.66 -5.89
CA ARG A 38 -15.02 -2.31 -6.24
C ARG A 38 -13.94 -2.41 -7.32
N PRO A 39 -14.11 -1.81 -8.50
CA PRO A 39 -13.11 -1.88 -9.58
C PRO A 39 -11.76 -1.28 -9.19
N GLU A 40 -11.72 -0.38 -8.20
CA GLU A 40 -10.48 0.25 -7.72
C GLU A 40 -9.54 -0.74 -7.04
N LEU A 41 -10.08 -1.80 -6.42
CA LEU A 41 -9.31 -2.81 -5.67
C LEU A 41 -8.41 -3.68 -6.56
N PRO A 42 -8.93 -4.33 -7.63
CA PRO A 42 -8.09 -5.09 -8.53
C PRO A 42 -7.07 -4.21 -9.27
N ILE A 43 -7.39 -2.93 -9.55
CA ILE A 43 -6.44 -1.99 -10.16
C ILE A 43 -5.27 -1.71 -9.21
N LEU A 44 -5.55 -1.44 -7.93
CA LEU A 44 -4.51 -1.21 -6.93
C LEU A 44 -3.65 -2.48 -6.72
N LEU A 45 -4.29 -3.66 -6.72
CA LEU A 45 -3.57 -4.93 -6.61
C LEU A 45 -2.67 -5.19 -7.81
N ASP A 46 -3.13 -4.92 -9.03
CA ASP A 46 -2.33 -5.08 -10.24
C ASP A 46 -1.12 -4.14 -10.25
N LEU A 47 -1.33 -2.87 -9.87
CA LEU A 47 -0.27 -1.87 -9.68
C LEU A 47 0.80 -2.36 -8.67
N LEU A 48 0.35 -2.93 -7.56
CA LEU A 48 1.23 -3.44 -6.51
C LEU A 48 1.90 -4.76 -6.89
N ALA A 49 1.27 -5.59 -7.72
CA ALA A 49 1.82 -6.86 -8.17
C ALA A 49 3.09 -6.64 -9.00
N GLU A 50 3.13 -5.65 -9.90
CA GLU A 50 4.36 -5.32 -10.64
C GLU A 50 5.47 -4.86 -9.69
N ALA A 51 5.12 -4.01 -8.72
CA ALA A 51 6.08 -3.53 -7.73
C ALA A 51 6.58 -4.65 -6.81
N GLU A 52 5.72 -5.63 -6.49
CA GLU A 52 6.07 -6.82 -5.72
C GLU A 52 7.01 -7.73 -6.51
N GLU A 53 6.73 -7.97 -7.79
CA GLU A 53 7.58 -8.80 -8.64
C GLU A 53 9.00 -8.23 -8.75
N ARG A 54 9.11 -6.90 -8.81
CA ARG A 54 10.40 -6.20 -8.98
C ARG A 54 11.17 -5.97 -7.68
N ALA A 55 10.48 -5.66 -6.59
CA ALA A 55 11.09 -5.27 -5.31
C ALA A 55 10.97 -6.34 -4.22
N GLY A 56 9.94 -7.17 -4.30
CA GLY A 56 9.49 -8.08 -3.26
C GLY A 56 8.61 -7.41 -2.20
N ALA A 57 7.66 -8.18 -1.68
CA ALA A 57 6.81 -7.80 -0.54
C ALA A 57 7.55 -7.16 0.66
N PRO A 58 8.72 -7.66 1.14
CA PRO A 58 9.40 -7.04 2.28
C PRO A 58 9.93 -5.63 1.99
N VAL A 59 10.32 -5.34 0.74
CA VAL A 59 10.76 -3.99 0.35
C VAL A 59 9.57 -3.05 0.29
N LEU A 60 8.44 -3.49 -0.27
CA LEU A 60 7.20 -2.70 -0.29
C LEU A 60 6.71 -2.35 1.12
N ARG A 61 6.68 -3.32 2.03
CA ARG A 61 6.33 -3.10 3.46
C ARG A 61 7.22 -2.04 4.11
N ARG A 62 8.53 -2.10 3.85
CA ARG A 62 9.49 -1.15 4.41
C ARG A 62 9.36 0.23 3.76
N TRP A 63 9.14 0.28 2.44
CA TRP A 63 8.92 1.51 1.69
C TRP A 63 7.66 2.24 2.16
N LEU A 64 6.57 1.51 2.39
CA LEU A 64 5.30 2.07 2.83
C LEU A 64 5.43 2.86 4.15
N ARG A 65 6.27 2.35 5.04
CA ARG A 65 6.58 2.96 6.35
C ARG A 65 7.78 3.93 6.29
N ALA A 66 8.53 3.95 5.20
CA ALA A 66 9.66 4.84 5.04
C ALA A 66 9.19 6.25 4.65
N SER A 67 9.82 7.26 5.22
CA SER A 67 9.62 8.64 4.78
C SER A 67 10.44 8.92 3.53
N GLY A 68 9.76 9.27 2.45
CA GLY A 68 10.34 9.75 1.21
C GLY A 68 10.20 11.28 1.04
N PRO A 69 10.64 11.82 -0.10
CA PRO A 69 10.44 13.25 -0.43
C PRO A 69 8.95 13.63 -0.45
N GLU A 70 8.08 12.71 -0.88
CA GLU A 70 6.62 12.85 -0.89
C GLU A 70 5.98 12.48 0.46
N GLY A 71 6.75 12.34 1.54
CA GLY A 71 6.26 11.85 2.83
C GLY A 71 6.18 10.32 2.92
N ARG A 72 5.34 9.79 3.80
CA ARG A 72 5.15 8.34 3.93
C ARG A 72 4.04 7.88 2.99
N PRO A 73 4.28 6.86 2.15
CA PRO A 73 3.24 6.32 1.27
C PRO A 73 2.00 5.82 2.04
N LEU A 74 2.19 5.35 3.27
CA LEU A 74 1.09 4.98 4.17
C LEU A 74 0.14 6.16 4.42
N ASP A 75 0.65 7.37 4.63
CA ASP A 75 -0.18 8.54 4.93
C ASP A 75 -1.06 8.90 3.71
N ALA A 76 -0.54 8.72 2.50
CA ALA A 76 -1.30 8.90 1.26
C ALA A 76 -2.46 7.88 1.16
N LEU A 77 -2.19 6.60 1.45
CA LEU A 77 -3.23 5.57 1.52
C LEU A 77 -4.29 5.91 2.57
N LEU A 78 -3.89 6.26 3.79
CA LEU A 78 -4.82 6.60 4.87
C LEU A 78 -5.63 7.89 4.59
N ALA A 79 -5.05 8.84 3.84
CA ALA A 79 -5.74 10.02 3.33
C ALA A 79 -6.60 9.73 2.09
N ARG A 80 -6.50 8.52 1.53
CA ARG A 80 -7.17 8.06 0.29
C ARG A 80 -6.72 8.87 -0.94
N ASP A 81 -5.50 9.38 -0.87
CA ASP A 81 -4.82 10.08 -1.94
C ASP A 81 -4.03 9.06 -2.78
N PHE A 82 -4.78 8.32 -3.61
CA PHE A 82 -4.18 7.30 -4.49
C PHE A 82 -3.25 7.91 -5.54
N GLY A 83 -3.48 9.17 -5.95
CA GLY A 83 -2.58 9.87 -6.87
C GLY A 83 -1.19 10.07 -6.25
N ARG A 84 -1.15 10.59 -5.02
CA ARG A 84 0.12 10.73 -4.29
C ARG A 84 0.79 9.38 -4.02
N PHE A 85 0.01 8.33 -3.78
CA PHE A 85 0.54 6.98 -3.61
C PHE A 85 1.19 6.45 -4.90
N GLU A 86 0.53 6.63 -6.04
CA GLU A 86 1.04 6.25 -7.36
C GLU A 86 2.31 7.03 -7.72
N ASP A 87 2.34 8.33 -7.48
CA ASP A 87 3.53 9.18 -7.68
C ASP A 87 4.72 8.70 -6.82
N ALA A 88 4.45 8.35 -5.56
CA ALA A 88 5.46 7.80 -4.67
C ALA A 88 5.98 6.43 -5.17
N LEU A 89 5.09 5.59 -5.71
CA LEU A 89 5.45 4.29 -6.29
C LEU A 89 6.26 4.46 -7.57
N GLY A 90 5.87 5.38 -8.46
CA GLY A 90 6.62 5.75 -9.65
C GLY A 90 8.03 6.26 -9.31
N THR A 91 8.14 7.06 -8.24
CA THR A 91 9.44 7.50 -7.71
C THR A 91 10.29 6.33 -7.20
N LEU A 92 9.68 5.36 -6.51
CA LEU A 92 10.37 4.15 -6.05
C LEU A 92 10.86 3.32 -7.24
N ALA A 93 10.02 3.12 -8.24
CA ALA A 93 10.35 2.38 -9.46
C ALA A 93 11.47 3.07 -10.27
N ALA A 94 11.41 4.39 -10.43
CA ALA A 94 12.45 5.18 -11.09
C ALA A 94 13.81 5.10 -10.40
N ARG A 95 13.83 4.89 -9.07
CA ARG A 95 15.04 4.69 -8.26
C ARG A 95 15.52 3.23 -8.25
N GLY A 96 14.83 2.33 -8.94
CA GLY A 96 15.15 0.91 -8.97
C GLY A 96 14.85 0.18 -7.66
N PHE A 97 13.82 0.62 -6.92
CA PHE A 97 13.39 0.04 -5.64
C PHE A 97 14.49 0.07 -4.54
N VAL A 98 15.43 1.02 -4.64
CA VAL A 98 16.50 1.21 -3.66
C VAL A 98 15.98 1.98 -2.44
N LEU A 99 15.72 1.26 -1.34
CA LEU A 99 15.57 1.87 -0.03
C LEU A 99 16.97 2.13 0.54
N ARG A 100 17.49 3.35 0.39
CA ARG A 100 18.69 3.77 1.11
C ARG A 100 18.37 3.67 2.60
N GLY A 101 18.91 2.65 3.26
CA GLY A 101 18.92 2.54 4.71
C GLY A 101 19.79 3.64 5.31
N GLY A 102 19.24 4.85 5.41
CA GLY A 102 19.78 5.89 6.28
C GLY A 102 19.40 5.53 7.71
N GLY A 103 20.41 5.20 8.52
CA GLY A 103 20.25 4.80 9.91
C GLY A 103 19.46 5.80 10.74
N GLY A 104 18.70 5.26 11.69
CA GLY A 104 18.31 6.04 12.86
C GLY A 104 19.58 6.44 13.59
N ALA A 105 19.97 7.69 13.46
CA ALA A 105 20.61 8.42 14.54
C ALA A 105 19.47 8.98 15.40
N GLY A 106 19.41 8.53 16.64
CA GLY A 106 18.45 8.90 17.67
C GLY A 106 18.73 8.08 18.91
#